data_AF-A0A7V9RCV2-F1
#
_entry.id   AF-A0A7V9RCV2-F1
#
_cell.length_a   1.000
_cell.length_b   1.000
_cell.length_c   1.000
_cell.angle_alpha   90.00
_cell.angle_beta   90.00
_cell.angle_gamma   90.00
#
_symmetry.space_group_name_H-M   'P 1'
#
loop_
_entity.id
_entity.type
_entity.pdbx_description
1 polymer ?
#
loop_
_entity_poly.entity_id
_entity_poly.type
_entity_poly.pdbx_seq_one_letter_code
_entity_poly.pdbx_strand_id
1 'polypeptide(L)'
;MPEVIIIGDGPGGLSAALFLAKNKVNVVVLGQDKTAMHFAQLRNYLGIPVISGADFQVIARKQVIDCGGCIRDEHVAAVSKTTDGWSVELEGSGTKLTSTYLILSEGKAPKLAKQLGLTFDDATGIATDRNACTPIGAYVVGRSARPGRSQAIISAGDGAAAAIDILSKIKGENFVDWDAPPKS
;
A
#
# COMPACT_ATOMS: atom_id res chain seq x y z
N MET A 1 -5.29 -10.05 -15.10
CA MET A 1 -5.61 -8.74 -14.52
C MET A 1 -5.29 -8.81 -13.03
N PRO A 2 -4.47 -7.91 -12.46
CA PRO A 2 -4.32 -7.84 -11.01
C PRO A 2 -5.64 -7.46 -10.35
N GLU A 3 -5.93 -8.05 -9.20
CA GLU A 3 -7.12 -7.71 -8.42
C GLU A 3 -6.90 -6.42 -7.62
N VAL A 4 -5.66 -6.23 -7.16
CA VAL A 4 -5.22 -5.03 -6.43
C VAL A 4 -3.96 -4.45 -7.08
N ILE A 5 -3.99 -3.15 -7.36
CA ILE A 5 -2.80 -2.37 -7.70
C ILE A 5 -2.45 -1.47 -6.52
N ILE A 6 -1.18 -1.48 -6.13
CA ILE A 6 -0.62 -0.64 -5.08
C ILE A 6 0.42 0.28 -5.70
N ILE A 7 0.29 1.59 -5.46
CA ILE A 7 1.23 2.59 -5.98
C ILE A 7 2.07 3.12 -4.82
N GLY A 8 3.36 2.82 -4.86
CA GLY A 8 4.32 3.13 -3.80
C GLY A 8 4.66 1.93 -2.94
N ASP A 9 5.95 1.69 -2.78
CA ASP A 9 6.58 0.58 -2.03
C ASP A 9 7.18 1.03 -0.69
N GLY A 10 6.55 2.03 -0.06
CA GLY A 10 6.81 2.35 1.35
C GLY A 10 6.27 1.28 2.30
N PRO A 11 6.48 1.42 3.61
CA PRO A 11 5.99 0.46 4.60
C PRO A 11 4.48 0.19 4.52
N GLY A 12 3.67 1.20 4.17
CA GLY A 12 2.22 1.01 4.00
C GLY A 12 1.85 0.18 2.78
N GLY A 13 2.39 0.51 1.61
CA GLY A 13 2.17 -0.27 0.40
C GLY A 13 2.67 -1.71 0.52
N LEU A 14 3.88 -1.91 1.05
CA LEU A 14 4.44 -3.26 1.23
C LEU A 14 3.69 -4.07 2.29
N SER A 15 3.25 -3.45 3.39
CA SER A 15 2.43 -4.16 4.38
C SER A 15 1.09 -4.58 3.79
N ALA A 16 0.42 -3.72 3.01
CA ALA A 16 -0.81 -4.09 2.33
C ALA A 16 -0.57 -5.26 1.34
N ALA A 17 0.48 -5.16 0.54
CA ALA A 17 0.87 -6.19 -0.42
C ALA A 17 1.12 -7.53 0.26
N LEU A 18 1.78 -7.55 1.42
CA LEU A 18 2.09 -8.76 2.16
C LEU A 18 0.82 -9.50 2.59
N PHE A 19 -0.13 -8.80 3.24
CA PHE A 19 -1.39 -9.40 3.70
C PHE A 19 -2.21 -9.94 2.52
N LEU A 20 -2.28 -9.19 1.42
CA LEU A 20 -3.00 -9.58 0.21
C LEU A 20 -2.36 -10.81 -0.46
N ALA A 21 -1.05 -10.76 -0.70
CA ALA A 21 -0.30 -11.84 -1.35
C ALA A 21 -0.34 -13.14 -0.53
N LYS A 22 -0.14 -13.04 0.80
CA LYS A 22 -0.24 -14.18 1.72
C LYS A 22 -1.58 -14.91 1.57
N ASN A 23 -2.65 -14.14 1.40
CA ASN A 23 -4.03 -14.63 1.20
C ASN A 23 -4.39 -14.90 -0.26
N LYS A 24 -3.39 -15.06 -1.15
CA LYS A 24 -3.54 -15.46 -2.56
C LYS A 24 -4.32 -14.48 -3.43
N VAL A 25 -4.42 -13.21 -3.01
CA VAL A 25 -4.94 -12.13 -3.86
C VAL A 25 -3.86 -11.72 -4.84
N ASN A 26 -4.23 -11.59 -6.12
CA ASN A 26 -3.31 -11.16 -7.16
C ASN A 26 -3.00 -9.66 -7.01
N VAL A 27 -1.85 -9.35 -6.42
CA VAL A 27 -1.41 -7.99 -6.11
C VAL A 27 -0.16 -7.58 -6.90
N VAL A 28 -0.20 -6.37 -7.47
CA VAL A 28 0.93 -5.73 -8.14
C VAL A 28 1.26 -4.42 -7.43
N VAL A 29 2.51 -4.30 -6.97
CA VAL A 29 3.09 -3.07 -6.43
C VAL A 29 3.90 -2.39 -7.52
N LEU A 30 3.56 -1.14 -7.82
CA LEU A 30 4.31 -0.26 -8.70
C LEU A 30 5.19 0.64 -7.81
N GLY A 31 6.48 0.35 -7.74
CA GLY A 31 7.39 0.95 -6.76
C GLY A 31 8.86 0.82 -7.16
N GLN A 32 9.55 1.97 -7.13
CA GLN A 32 10.91 2.14 -7.65
C GLN A 32 11.98 2.16 -6.54
N ASP A 33 11.60 1.79 -5.31
CA ASP A 33 12.45 1.81 -4.11
C ASP A 33 13.09 3.18 -3.82
N LYS A 34 12.42 4.28 -4.19
CA LYS A 34 12.86 5.66 -3.92
C LYS A 34 12.22 6.24 -2.66
N THR A 35 12.03 5.39 -1.65
CA THR A 35 11.28 5.75 -0.45
C THR A 35 12.13 6.55 0.54
N ALA A 36 11.47 7.32 1.41
CA ALA A 36 12.17 8.04 2.50
C ALA A 36 12.81 7.11 3.55
N MET A 37 12.55 5.80 3.48
CA MET A 37 13.13 4.82 4.40
C MET A 37 14.65 4.74 4.27
N HIS A 38 15.22 5.00 3.10
CA HIS A 38 16.67 4.96 2.90
C HIS A 38 17.44 6.00 3.74
N PHE A 39 16.75 6.98 4.31
CA PHE A 39 17.32 7.99 5.21
C PHE A 39 17.02 7.73 6.70
N ALA A 40 16.38 6.60 7.02
CA ALA A 40 15.90 6.31 8.37
C ALA A 40 16.77 5.28 9.09
N GLN A 41 16.86 5.42 10.41
CA GLN A 41 17.30 4.37 11.34
C GLN A 41 16.15 4.07 12.30
N LEU A 42 15.56 2.88 12.20
CA LEU A 42 14.39 2.50 12.97
C LEU A 42 14.83 1.97 14.33
N ARG A 43 14.33 2.60 15.40
CA ARG A 43 14.44 2.17 16.80
C ARG A 43 13.08 2.03 17.49
N ASN A 44 12.01 2.32 16.75
CA ASN A 44 10.64 2.45 17.22
C ASN A 44 9.67 1.58 16.41
N TYR A 45 10.17 0.51 15.79
CA TYR A 45 9.35 -0.51 15.16
C TYR A 45 9.24 -1.70 16.12
N LEU A 46 8.12 -1.78 16.84
CA LEU A 46 7.93 -2.75 17.92
C LEU A 46 8.23 -4.19 17.44
N GLY A 47 9.05 -4.92 18.20
CA GLY A 47 9.51 -6.27 17.85
C GLY A 47 10.81 -6.31 17.04
N ILE A 48 11.26 -5.18 16.48
CA ILE A 48 12.56 -5.05 15.80
C ILE A 48 13.47 -4.14 16.64
N PRO A 49 14.56 -4.66 17.24
CA PRO A 49 15.40 -3.88 18.16
C PRO A 49 16.00 -2.62 17.50
N VAL A 50 16.66 -2.81 16.35
CA VAL A 50 17.20 -1.73 15.52
C VAL A 50 17.38 -2.24 14.11
N ILE A 51 17.03 -1.43 13.11
CA ILE A 51 17.25 -1.75 11.70
C ILE A 51 17.44 -0.46 10.89
N SER A 52 18.30 -0.49 9.87
CA SER A 52 18.33 0.61 8.91
C SER A 52 17.06 0.58 8.05
N GLY A 53 16.57 1.72 7.58
CA GLY A 53 15.39 1.70 6.72
C GLY A 53 15.65 1.06 5.35
N ALA A 54 16.90 1.06 4.87
CA ALA A 54 17.30 0.32 3.68
C ALA A 54 17.20 -1.20 3.88
N ASP A 55 17.72 -1.74 4.99
CA ASP A 55 17.60 -3.16 5.32
C ASP A 55 16.13 -3.57 5.53
N PHE A 56 15.33 -2.69 6.15
CA PHE A 56 13.88 -2.89 6.26
C PHE A 56 13.23 -3.04 4.88
N GLN A 57 13.57 -2.17 3.91
CA GLN A 57 13.04 -2.24 2.55
C GLN A 57 13.40 -3.54 1.85
N VAL A 58 14.66 -3.97 1.94
CA VAL A 58 15.12 -5.25 1.36
C VAL A 58 14.31 -6.42 1.91
N ILE A 59 14.16 -6.50 3.24
CA ILE A 59 13.42 -7.58 3.91
C ILE A 59 11.92 -7.53 3.54
N ALA A 60 11.29 -6.35 3.63
CA ALA A 60 9.87 -6.19 3.39
C ALA A 60 9.48 -6.52 1.94
N ARG A 61 10.27 -6.05 0.96
CA ARG A 61 10.07 -6.40 -0.46
C ARG A 61 10.20 -7.90 -0.68
N LYS A 62 11.22 -8.52 -0.08
CA LYS A 62 11.42 -9.97 -0.17
C LYS A 62 10.23 -10.75 0.41
N GLN A 63 9.68 -10.35 1.55
CA GLN A 63 8.51 -11.01 2.14
C GLN A 63 7.29 -10.99 1.21
N VAL A 64 7.03 -9.85 0.56
CA VAL A 64 5.93 -9.72 -0.42
C VAL A 64 6.14 -10.68 -1.59
N ILE A 65 7.34 -10.73 -2.15
CA ILE A 65 7.70 -11.61 -3.28
C ILE A 65 7.58 -13.08 -2.88
N ASP A 66 8.10 -13.47 -1.72
CA ASP A 66 8.04 -14.84 -1.21
C ASP A 66 6.60 -15.30 -0.97
N CYS A 67 5.68 -14.38 -0.68
CA CYS A 67 4.24 -14.66 -0.55
C CYS A 67 3.49 -14.72 -1.90
N GLY A 68 4.17 -14.43 -3.03
CA GLY A 68 3.59 -14.43 -4.37
C GLY A 68 3.13 -13.06 -4.89
N GLY A 69 3.43 -11.98 -4.17
CA GLY A 69 3.18 -10.62 -4.64
C GLY A 69 4.16 -10.21 -5.74
N CYS A 70 3.71 -9.38 -6.69
CA CYS A 70 4.54 -8.86 -7.76
C CYS A 70 4.96 -7.42 -7.45
N ILE A 71 6.25 -7.10 -7.50
CA ILE A 71 6.76 -5.72 -7.41
C ILE A 71 7.43 -5.37 -8.73
N ARG A 72 7.02 -4.26 -9.34
CA ARG A 72 7.52 -3.76 -10.62
C ARG A 72 8.17 -2.40 -10.41
N ASP A 73 9.39 -2.25 -10.93
CA ASP A 73 10.10 -0.96 -10.96
C ASP A 73 9.57 -0.10 -12.10
N GLU A 74 8.39 0.47 -11.88
CA GLU A 74 7.68 1.31 -12.84
C GLU A 74 7.06 2.52 -12.17
N HIS A 75 6.99 3.62 -12.92
CA HIS A 75 6.34 4.85 -12.48
C HIS A 75 4.93 4.96 -13.04
N VAL A 76 4.03 5.56 -12.27
CA VAL A 76 2.64 5.79 -12.67
C VAL A 76 2.47 7.25 -13.07
N ALA A 77 2.00 7.47 -14.29
CA ALA A 77 1.70 8.80 -14.81
C ALA A 77 0.30 9.28 -14.40
N ALA A 78 -0.68 8.37 -14.40
CA ALA A 78 -2.07 8.73 -14.16
C ALA A 78 -2.89 7.59 -13.55
N VAL A 79 -3.92 7.97 -12.80
CA VAL A 79 -4.95 7.05 -12.31
C VAL A 79 -6.34 7.60 -12.62
N SER A 80 -7.28 6.71 -12.92
CA SER A 80 -8.68 7.06 -13.13
C SER A 80 -9.61 5.97 -12.60
N LYS A 81 -10.81 6.39 -12.18
CA LYS A 81 -11.89 5.47 -11.84
C LYS A 81 -12.60 5.02 -13.11
N THR A 82 -12.95 3.75 -13.17
CA THR A 82 -13.70 3.12 -14.27
C THR A 82 -15.02 2.56 -13.74
N THR A 83 -15.85 1.98 -14.62
CA THR A 83 -17.08 1.29 -14.22
C THR A 83 -16.83 0.11 -13.28
N ASP A 84 -15.73 -0.62 -13.51
CA ASP A 84 -15.46 -1.92 -12.87
C ASP A 84 -14.26 -1.89 -11.92
N GLY A 85 -13.77 -0.69 -11.56
CA GLY A 85 -12.63 -0.50 -10.68
C GLY A 85 -11.75 0.67 -11.09
N TRP A 86 -10.46 0.41 -11.34
CA TRP A 86 -9.43 1.43 -11.54
C TRP A 86 -8.62 1.16 -12.80
N SER A 87 -8.19 2.24 -13.45
CA SER A 87 -7.20 2.24 -14.52
C SER A 87 -5.96 2.99 -14.05
N VAL A 88 -4.79 2.38 -14.26
CA VAL A 88 -3.47 2.92 -13.89
C VAL A 88 -2.62 2.99 -15.15
N GLU A 89 -2.18 4.18 -15.52
CA GLU A 89 -1.36 4.43 -16.69
C GLU A 89 0.12 4.56 -16.31
N LEU A 90 0.96 3.70 -16.90
CA LEU A 90 2.39 3.68 -16.67
C LEU A 90 3.09 4.78 -17.46
N GLU A 91 4.09 5.42 -16.85
CA GLU A 91 4.90 6.44 -17.49
C GLU A 91 5.73 5.86 -18.66
N GLY A 92 5.95 6.68 -19.69
CA GLY A 92 6.79 6.36 -20.85
C GLY A 92 6.15 5.45 -21.89
N SER A 93 5.49 4.35 -21.47
CA SER A 93 4.88 3.38 -22.40
C SER A 93 3.43 3.68 -22.76
N GLY A 94 2.71 4.45 -21.93
CA GLY A 94 1.26 4.64 -22.04
C GLY A 94 0.45 3.36 -21.76
N THR A 95 1.12 2.29 -21.30
CA THR A 95 0.48 1.02 -20.95
C THR A 95 -0.49 1.23 -19.80
N LYS A 96 -1.69 0.66 -19.93
CA LYS A 96 -2.72 0.72 -18.89
C LYS A 96 -2.87 -0.63 -18.20
N LEU A 97 -2.86 -0.61 -16.88
CA LEU A 97 -3.23 -1.72 -16.02
C LEU A 97 -4.59 -1.44 -15.40
N THR A 98 -5.39 -2.48 -15.22
CA THR A 98 -6.70 -2.39 -14.55
C THR A 98 -6.75 -3.25 -13.30
N SER A 99 -7.50 -2.81 -12.31
CA SER A 99 -7.72 -3.56 -11.06
C SER A 99 -9.07 -3.23 -10.43
N THR A 100 -9.56 -4.13 -9.58
CA THR A 100 -10.79 -3.91 -8.79
C THR A 100 -10.52 -2.95 -7.64
N TYR A 101 -9.36 -3.07 -6.99
CA TYR A 101 -8.95 -2.23 -5.88
C TYR A 101 -7.67 -1.45 -6.19
N LEU A 102 -7.55 -0.26 -5.59
CA LEU A 102 -6.41 0.63 -5.71
C LEU A 102 -5.97 1.12 -4.33
N ILE A 103 -4.68 0.96 -4.02
CA ILE A 103 -4.07 1.50 -2.81
C ILE A 103 -3.00 2.51 -3.20
N LEU A 104 -3.10 3.73 -2.67
CA LEU A 104 -2.15 4.81 -2.86
C LEU A 104 -1.28 4.99 -1.61
N SER A 105 0.02 4.74 -1.76
CA SER A 105 1.05 4.89 -0.73
C SER A 105 2.12 5.92 -1.17
N GLU A 106 1.67 7.09 -1.62
CA GLU A 106 2.49 8.10 -2.33
C GLU A 106 3.40 8.94 -1.44
N GLY A 107 3.29 8.83 -0.12
CA GLY A 107 4.12 9.60 0.82
C GLY A 107 3.70 11.06 0.94
N LYS A 108 4.67 12.00 0.88
CA LYS A 108 4.46 13.42 1.23
C LYS A 108 3.63 14.20 0.20
N ALA A 109 3.67 13.83 -1.07
CA ALA A 109 3.06 14.60 -2.15
C ALA A 109 2.13 13.70 -2.98
N PRO A 110 0.88 13.46 -2.52
CA PRO A 110 -0.03 12.51 -3.14
C PRO A 110 -0.65 13.10 -4.42
N LYS A 111 0.10 13.05 -5.52
CA LYS A 111 -0.29 13.63 -6.82
C LYS A 111 -1.44 12.85 -7.45
N LEU A 112 -1.38 11.52 -7.40
CA LEU A 112 -2.37 10.63 -7.99
C LEU A 112 -3.68 10.69 -7.21
N ALA A 113 -3.62 10.74 -5.87
CA ALA A 113 -4.82 10.95 -5.08
C ALA A 113 -5.50 12.29 -5.42
N LYS A 114 -4.73 13.38 -5.55
CA LYS A 114 -5.24 14.68 -6.00
C LYS A 114 -5.86 14.61 -7.40
N GLN A 115 -5.26 13.86 -8.31
CA GLN A 115 -5.79 13.63 -9.66
C GLN A 115 -7.17 12.93 -9.62
N LEU A 116 -7.41 12.04 -8.64
CA LEU A 116 -8.72 11.43 -8.40
C LEU A 116 -9.75 12.39 -7.76
N GLY A 117 -9.39 13.66 -7.54
CA GLY A 117 -10.24 14.65 -6.89
C GLY A 117 -10.26 14.55 -5.37
N LEU A 118 -9.35 13.78 -4.75
CA LEU A 118 -9.25 13.71 -3.30
C LEU A 118 -8.60 14.99 -2.75
N THR A 119 -9.29 15.65 -1.83
CA THR A 119 -8.75 16.80 -1.12
C THR A 119 -7.61 16.38 -0.20
N PHE A 120 -6.50 17.10 -0.28
CA PHE A 120 -5.34 16.90 0.58
C PHE A 120 -5.12 18.16 1.40
N ASP A 121 -5.07 17.98 2.71
CA ASP A 121 -4.71 19.00 3.68
C ASP A 121 -3.35 18.68 4.31
N ASP A 122 -2.45 19.66 4.43
CA ASP A 122 -1.09 19.44 4.91
C ASP A 122 -1.02 19.01 6.38
N ALA A 123 -2.03 19.38 7.19
CA ALA A 123 -2.07 19.06 8.61
C ALA A 123 -2.72 17.70 8.88
N THR A 124 -3.79 17.39 8.16
CA THR A 124 -4.68 16.24 8.41
C THR A 124 -4.57 15.14 7.36
N GLY A 125 -4.02 15.42 6.18
CA GLY A 125 -3.83 14.47 5.09
C GLY A 125 -5.08 14.33 4.20
N ILE A 126 -5.18 13.19 3.52
CA ILE A 126 -6.39 12.80 2.77
C ILE A 126 -7.36 12.09 3.72
N ALA A 127 -8.61 12.56 3.73
CA ALA A 127 -9.66 11.96 4.53
C ALA A 127 -9.92 10.50 4.14
N THR A 128 -9.84 9.62 5.14
CA THR A 128 -10.10 8.19 5.03
C THR A 128 -10.88 7.71 6.25
N ASP A 129 -11.60 6.60 6.11
CA ASP A 129 -12.18 5.91 7.26
C ASP A 129 -11.11 5.13 8.06
N ARG A 130 -11.54 4.39 9.08
CA ARG A 130 -10.64 3.57 9.91
C ARG A 130 -9.91 2.45 9.14
N ASN A 131 -10.39 2.10 7.95
CA ASN A 131 -9.84 1.07 7.07
C ASN A 131 -8.97 1.69 5.96
N ALA A 132 -8.63 2.98 6.08
CA ALA A 132 -7.90 3.75 5.08
C ALA A 132 -8.65 3.94 3.75
N CYS A 133 -9.96 3.67 3.70
CA CYS A 133 -10.77 3.82 2.49
C CYS A 133 -11.26 5.26 2.36
N THR A 134 -11.20 5.79 1.14
CA THR A 134 -11.68 7.13 0.78
C THR A 134 -13.16 7.07 0.36
N PRO A 135 -13.87 8.22 0.30
CA PRO A 135 -15.25 8.28 -0.18
C PRO A 135 -15.46 7.79 -1.62
N ILE A 136 -14.40 7.80 -2.44
CA ILE A 136 -14.47 7.32 -3.82
C ILE A 136 -14.10 5.83 -3.97
N GLY A 137 -13.75 5.15 -2.87
CA GLY A 137 -13.44 3.73 -2.83
C GLY A 137 -11.98 3.34 -3.10
N ALA A 138 -11.08 4.32 -3.31
CA ALA A 138 -9.63 4.07 -3.28
C ALA A 138 -9.15 4.01 -1.83
N TYR A 139 -8.03 3.34 -1.58
CA TYR A 139 -7.38 3.36 -0.27
C TYR A 139 -6.18 4.30 -0.30
N VAL A 140 -5.99 5.10 0.76
CA VAL A 140 -4.82 5.97 0.91
C VAL A 140 -4.16 5.68 2.25
N VAL A 141 -2.88 5.29 2.23
CA VAL A 141 -2.19 4.80 3.42
C VAL A 141 -0.95 5.62 3.77
N GLY A 142 -0.54 5.55 5.04
CA GLY A 142 0.68 6.17 5.53
C GLY A 142 0.64 7.69 5.47
N ARG A 143 1.77 8.30 5.10
CA ARG A 143 1.94 9.76 5.21
C ARG A 143 0.92 10.56 4.40
N SER A 144 0.39 10.02 3.29
CA SER A 144 -0.62 10.69 2.48
C SER A 144 -1.95 10.86 3.23
N ALA A 145 -2.31 9.91 4.08
CA ALA A 145 -3.48 9.98 4.96
C ALA A 145 -3.17 10.62 6.33
N ARG A 146 -1.91 10.57 6.79
CA ARG A 146 -1.53 11.01 8.15
C ARG A 146 -0.19 11.78 8.16
N PRO A 147 -0.11 12.99 7.60
CA PRO A 147 1.15 13.72 7.44
C PRO A 147 1.85 14.01 8.77
N GLY A 148 1.11 14.33 9.84
CA GLY A 148 1.64 14.56 11.19
C GLY A 148 2.02 13.30 11.98
N ARG A 149 1.76 12.10 11.45
CA ARG A 149 2.04 10.80 12.10
C ARG A 149 2.89 9.88 11.20
N SER A 150 3.79 10.49 10.42
CA SER A 150 4.66 9.80 9.45
C SER A 150 5.71 8.91 10.13
N GLN A 151 5.31 7.73 10.61
CA GLN A 151 6.17 6.68 11.16
C GLN A 151 6.03 5.40 10.34
N ALA A 152 7.10 4.60 10.24
CA ALA A 152 7.11 3.35 9.47
C ALA A 152 6.05 2.36 9.99
N ILE A 153 5.96 2.17 11.31
CA ILE A 153 4.99 1.26 11.94
C ILE A 153 3.53 1.72 11.76
N ILE A 154 3.29 3.04 11.76
CA ILE A 154 1.95 3.60 11.53
C ILE A 154 1.55 3.37 10.07
N SER A 155 2.47 3.63 9.14
CA SER A 155 2.23 3.41 7.71
C SER A 155 1.96 1.94 7.42
N ALA A 156 2.75 1.03 8.00
CA ALA A 156 2.53 -0.41 7.91
C ALA A 156 1.15 -0.81 8.47
N GLY A 157 0.77 -0.28 9.63
CA GLY A 157 -0.55 -0.50 10.22
C GLY A 157 -1.72 -0.04 9.33
N ASP A 158 -1.62 1.15 8.72
CA ASP A 158 -2.63 1.61 7.75
C ASP A 158 -2.70 0.67 6.53
N GLY A 159 -1.56 0.18 6.05
CA GLY A 159 -1.49 -0.80 4.96
C GLY A 159 -2.17 -2.12 5.30
N ALA A 160 -1.91 -2.67 6.49
CA ALA A 160 -2.57 -3.88 6.98
C ALA A 160 -4.09 -3.69 7.13
N ALA A 161 -4.54 -2.55 7.66
CA ALA A 161 -5.96 -2.24 7.78
C ALA A 161 -6.68 -2.19 6.42
N ALA A 162 -6.05 -1.54 5.42
CA ALA A 162 -6.56 -1.52 4.05
C ALA A 162 -6.66 -2.93 3.44
N ALA A 163 -5.62 -3.75 3.63
CA ALA A 163 -5.62 -5.12 3.12
C ALA A 163 -6.70 -6.00 3.76
N ILE A 164 -6.92 -5.91 5.07
CA ILE A 164 -7.97 -6.66 5.77
C ILE A 164 -9.36 -6.25 5.30
N ASP A 165 -9.60 -4.96 5.07
CA ASP A 165 -10.87 -4.48 4.52
C ASP A 165 -11.12 -4.99 3.10
N ILE A 166 -10.09 -4.98 2.24
CA ILE A 166 -10.16 -5.57 0.89
C ILE A 166 -10.46 -7.08 0.98
N LEU A 167 -9.73 -7.82 1.82
CA LEU A 167 -9.94 -9.26 2.00
C LEU A 167 -11.34 -9.58 2.53
N SER A 168 -11.87 -8.75 3.42
CA SER A 168 -13.24 -8.88 3.92
C SER A 168 -14.26 -8.69 2.79
N LYS A 169 -14.05 -7.69 1.92
CA LYS A 169 -14.90 -7.46 0.74
C LYS A 169 -14.84 -8.61 -0.26
N ILE A 170 -13.65 -9.15 -0.52
CA ILE A 170 -13.46 -10.30 -1.43
C ILE A 170 -14.16 -11.55 -0.89
N LYS A 171 -14.10 -11.79 0.42
CA LYS A 171 -14.72 -12.96 1.06
C LYS A 171 -16.21 -12.81 1.33
N GLY A 172 -16.73 -11.58 1.30
CA GLY A 172 -18.12 -11.28 1.63
C GLY A 172 -18.44 -11.38 3.13
N GLU A 173 -17.41 -11.44 3.99
CA GLU A 173 -17.53 -11.53 5.45
C GLU A 173 -16.39 -10.80 6.15
N ASN A 174 -16.51 -10.55 7.45
CA ASN A 174 -15.43 -9.95 8.22
C ASN A 174 -14.23 -10.91 8.29
N PHE A 175 -13.12 -10.54 7.67
CA PHE A 175 -11.93 -11.38 7.60
C PHE A 175 -10.89 -10.99 8.66
N VAL A 176 -10.23 -12.00 9.22
CA VAL A 176 -9.07 -11.82 10.08
C VAL A 176 -7.97 -12.78 9.66
N ASP A 177 -6.72 -12.33 9.69
CA ASP A 177 -5.56 -13.11 9.24
C ASP A 177 -4.73 -13.62 10.42
N TRP A 178 -4.99 -14.85 10.86
CA TRP A 178 -4.36 -15.48 12.03
C TRP A 178 -3.70 -16.78 11.58
N ASP A 179 -2.40 -16.93 11.84
CA ASP A 179 -1.70 -18.20 11.67
C ASP A 179 -1.63 -18.95 13.00
N ALA A 180 -1.82 -20.26 12.96
CA ALA A 180 -1.47 -21.11 14.09
C ALA A 180 0.05 -21.34 14.09
N PRO A 181 0.70 -21.42 15.27
CA PRO A 181 2.09 -21.84 15.34
C PRO A 181 2.25 -23.25 14.73
N PRO A 182 3.42 -23.58 14.16
CA PRO A 182 3.70 -24.93 13.69
C PRO A 182 3.41 -25.94 14.80
N LYS A 183 2.72 -27.02 14.47
CA LYS A 183 2.55 -28.13 15.43
C LYS A 183 3.94 -28.75 15.65
N SER A 184 4.34 -28.81 16.92
CA SER A 184 5.56 -29.49 17.38
C SER A 184 5.58 -30.96 17.00
#